data_AF-A0A519CEH3-F1
#
_entry.id   AF-A0A519CEH3-F1
#
_cell.length_a   1.000
_cell.length_b   1.000
_cell.length_c   1.000
_cell.angle_alpha   90.00
_cell.angle_beta   90.00
_cell.angle_gamma   90.00
#
_symmetry.space_group_name_H-M   'P 1'
#
loop_
_entity.id
_entity.type
_entity.pdbx_description
1 polymer ?
#
loop_
_entity_poly.entity_id
_entity_poly.type
_entity_poly.pdbx_seq_one_letter_code
_entity_poly.pdbx_strand_id
1 'polypeptide(L)' 'MKEIEDKILEVIKELESWQNREKKVKVRLEKDEADISELDRIKEQISHYESLLHDMKKKMSSTDVSRTIFRSGNP' A
#
# COMPACT_ATOMS: atom_id res chain seq x y z
N MET A 1 -6.65 -17.46 -3.41
CA MET A 1 -6.26 -16.78 -2.15
C MET A 1 -4.81 -16.37 -2.22
N LYS A 2 -3.88 -17.29 -2.52
CA LYS A 2 -2.45 -17.00 -2.76
C LYS A 2 -2.19 -15.79 -3.67
N GLU A 3 -2.83 -15.69 -4.84
CA GLU A 3 -2.56 -14.55 -5.75
C GLU A 3 -2.88 -13.15 -5.19
N ILE A 4 -3.84 -13.01 -4.28
CA ILE A 4 -4.17 -11.69 -3.70
C ILE A 4 -3.18 -11.38 -2.58
N GLU A 5 -2.82 -12.37 -1.77
CA GLU A 5 -1.80 -12.24 -0.74
C GLU A 5 -0.44 -11.90 -1.34
N ASP A 6 -0.05 -12.57 -2.43
CA ASP A 6 1.19 -12.30 -3.18
C ASP A 6 1.21 -10.86 -3.72
N LYS A 7 0.11 -10.39 -4.32
CA LYS A 7 -0.02 -9.00 -4.78
C LYS A 7 0.01 -7.99 -3.64
N ILE A 8 -0.57 -8.32 -2.48
CA ILE A 8 -0.50 -7.47 -1.29
C ILE A 8 0.95 -7.34 -0.82
N LEU A 9 1.72 -8.44 -0.80
CA LEU A 9 3.14 -8.41 -0.44
C LEU A 9 3.97 -7.57 -1.43
N GLU A 10 3.69 -7.66 -2.73
CA GLU A 10 4.32 -6.81 -3.74
C GLU A 10 4.01 -5.31 -3.50
N VAL A 11 2.75 -4.97 -3.25
CA VAL A 11 2.33 -3.59 -2.94
C VAL A 11 2.99 -3.06 -1.67
N ILE A 12 3.10 -3.88 -0.62
CA ILE A 12 3.80 -3.52 0.62
C ILE A 12 5.29 -3.22 0.32
N LYS A 13 5.95 -4.07 -0.45
CA LYS A 13 7.36 -3.89 -0.81
C LYS A 13 7.59 -2.60 -1.61
N GLU A 14 6.72 -2.29 -2.56
CA GLU A 14 6.78 -1.03 -3.31
C GLU A 14 6.52 0.18 -2.40
N LEU A 15 5.55 0.11 -1.49
CA LEU A 15 5.28 1.15 -0.51
C LEU A 15 6.51 1.44 0.38
N GLU A 16 7.15 0.39 0.91
CA GLU A 16 8.37 0.51 1.72
C GLU A 16 9.53 1.14 0.92
N SER A 17 9.66 0.78 -0.37
CA SER A 17 10.64 1.37 -1.28
C SER A 17 10.42 2.88 -1.44
N TRP A 18 9.18 3.31 -1.64
CA TRP A 18 8.82 4.73 -1.74
C TRP A 18 9.02 5.49 -0.42
N GLN A 19 8.67 4.91 0.72
CA GLN A 19 8.93 5.50 2.04
C GLN A 19 10.43 5.65 2.30
N ASN A 20 11.26 4.70 1.87
CA ASN A 20 12.71 4.82 1.97
C ASN A 20 13.27 5.91 1.02
N ARG A 21 12.70 6.08 -0.17
CA ARG A 21 13.04 7.20 -1.06
C ARG A 21 12.67 8.54 -0.42
N GLU A 22 11.50 8.64 0.21
CA GLU A 22 11.07 9.85 0.92
C GLU A 22 12.09 10.27 1.99
N LYS A 23 12.55 9.31 2.81
CA LYS A 23 13.59 9.56 3.82
C LYS A 23 14.89 10.07 3.20
N LYS A 24 15.33 9.46 2.10
CA LYS A 24 16.57 9.87 1.39
C LYS A 24 16.42 11.28 0.80
N VAL A 25 15.29 11.59 0.17
CA VAL A 25 15.03 12.90 -0.42
C VAL A 25 14.92 13.98 0.65
N LYS A 26 14.31 13.69 1.81
CA LYS A 26 14.31 14.62 2.95
C LYS A 26 15.73 14.99 3.40
N VAL A 27 16.62 14.01 3.52
CA VAL A 27 18.03 14.25 3.87
C VAL A 27 18.75 15.07 2.80
N ARG A 28 18.45 14.86 1.51
CA ARG A 28 19.01 15.68 0.43
C ARG A 28 18.44 17.10 0.41
N LEU A 29 17.16 17.28 0.72
CA LEU A 29 16.51 18.59 0.83
C LEU A 29 17.13 19.42 1.95
N GLU A 30 17.45 18.80 3.09
CA GLU A 30 18.19 19.47 4.18
C GLU A 30 19.58 19.97 3.74
N LYS A 31 20.16 19.37 2.70
CA LYS A 31 21.44 19.75 2.10
C LYS A 31 21.31 20.64 0.86
N ASP A 32 20.09 21.03 0.50
CA ASP A 32 19.78 21.76 -0.74
C ASP A 32 20.19 21.00 -2.03
N GLU A 33 20.24 19.66 -1.95
CA GLU A 33 20.62 18.72 -3.02
C GLU A 33 19.39 18.05 -3.69
N ALA A 34 18.18 18.57 -3.45
CA ALA A 34 16.94 18.03 -3.98
C ALA A 34 15.87 19.12 -4.15
N ASP A 35 14.88 18.86 -4.99
CA ASP A 35 13.73 19.75 -5.19
C ASP A 35 12.54 19.27 -4.34
N ILE A 36 11.83 20.22 -3.73
CA ILE A 36 10.60 19.95 -2.99
C ILE A 36 9.54 19.26 -3.87
N SER A 37 9.55 19.54 -5.18
CA SER A 37 8.67 18.90 -6.15
C SER A 37 8.91 17.38 -6.26
N GLU A 38 10.14 16.90 -6.01
CA GLU A 38 10.45 15.47 -5.96
C GLU A 38 9.82 14.82 -4.73
N LEU A 39 9.86 15.51 -3.57
CA LEU A 39 9.25 15.02 -2.36
C LEU A 39 7.72 14.92 -2.50
N ASP A 40 7.09 15.90 -3.14
CA ASP A 40 5.64 15.87 -3.37
C ASP A 40 5.22 14.72 -4.28
N ARG A 41 5.94 14.47 -5.38
CA ARG A 41 5.70 13.29 -6.24
C ARG A 41 5.85 11.98 -5.47
N ILE A 42 6.85 11.88 -4.58
CA ILE A 42 7.03 10.69 -3.75
C ILE A 42 5.85 10.51 -2.78
N LYS A 43 5.37 11.58 -2.16
CA LYS A 43 4.20 11.53 -1.27
C LYS A 43 2.92 11.10 -1.99
N GLU A 44 2.72 11.58 -3.22
CA GLU A 44 1.60 11.12 -4.06
C GLU A 44 1.67 9.61 -4.33
N GLN A 45 2.86 9.09 -4.64
CA GLN A 45 3.05 7.65 -4.83
C GLN A 45 2.78 6.85 -3.55
N ILE A 46 3.27 7.33 -2.39
CA ILE A 46 2.99 6.71 -1.09
C ILE A 46 1.48 6.65 -0.84
N SER A 47 0.77 7.77 -1.02
CA SER A 47 -0.68 7.83 -0.82
C SER A 47 -1.45 6.89 -1.77
N HIS A 48 -1.00 6.77 -3.02
CA HIS A 48 -1.56 5.83 -3.99
C HIS A 48 -1.44 4.37 -3.51
N TYR A 49 -0.25 3.95 -3.10
CA TYR A 49 -0.03 2.57 -2.65
C TYR A 49 -0.71 2.27 -1.30
N GLU A 50 -0.80 3.24 -0.39
CA GLU A 50 -1.57 3.11 0.86
C GLU A 50 -3.07 2.89 0.58
N SER A 51 -3.63 3.67 -0.34
CA SER A 51 -5.03 3.55 -0.76
C SER A 51 -5.28 2.20 -1.43
N LEU A 52 -4.39 1.78 -2.33
CA LEU A 52 -4.46 0.48 -3.00
C LEU A 52 -4.42 -0.67 -1.99
N LEU A 53 -3.49 -0.61 -1.02
CA LEU A 53 -3.37 -1.62 0.02
C LEU A 53 -4.61 -1.70 0.90
N HIS A 54 -5.19 -0.55 1.27
CA HIS A 54 -6.44 -0.49 2.02
C HIS A 54 -7.60 -1.17 1.27
N ASP A 55 -7.75 -0.86 -0.02
CA ASP A 55 -8.81 -1.46 -0.85
C ASP A 55 -8.64 -2.97 -1.04
N MET A 56 -7.40 -3.43 -1.22
CA MET A 56 -7.09 -4.86 -1.31
C MET A 56 -7.43 -5.59 0.00
N LYS A 57 -7.07 -5.01 1.16
CA LYS A 57 -7.43 -5.55 2.48
C LYS A 57 -8.95 -5.61 2.69
N LYS A 58 -9.68 -4.57 2.28
CA LYS A 58 -11.15 -4.52 2.37
C LYS A 58 -11.82 -5.62 1.53
N LYS A 59 -11.34 -5.85 0.30
CA LYS A 59 -11.85 -6.93 -0.57
C LYS A 59 -11.62 -8.31 0.01
N MET A 60 -10.47 -8.53 0.66
CA MET A 60 -10.16 -9.78 1.35
C MET A 60 -11.14 -10.03 2.50
N SER A 61 -11.29 -9.06 3.40
CA SER A 61 -12.23 -9.13 4.53
C SER A 61 -13.68 -9.38 4.08
N SER A 62 -14.15 -8.70 3.03
CA SER A 62 -15.50 -8.91 2.48
C SER A 62 -15.70 -10.33 1.92
N THR A 63 -14.66 -10.91 1.33
CA THR A 63 -14.70 -12.28 0.77
C THR A 63 -14.76 -13.31 1.91
N ASP A 64 -14.01 -13.09 2.99
CA ASP A 64 -14.01 -13.98 4.15
C ASP A 64 -15.31 -13.91 4.97
N VAL A 65 -15.90 -12.72 5.09
CA VAL A 65 -17.25 -12.56 5.67
C VAL A 65 -18.31 -13.27 4.83
N SER A 66 -18.27 -13.12 3.50
CA SER A 66 -19.21 -13.80 2.58
C SER A 66 -19.10 -15.33 2.67
N ARG A 67 -17.87 -15.87 2.80
CA ARG A 67 -17.64 -17.31 3.01
C ARG A 67 -18.15 -17.80 4.36
N THR A 68 -18.06 -16.99 5.40
CA THR A 68 -18.54 -17.34 6.75
C THR A 68 -20.07 -17.42 6.77
N ILE A 69 -20.76 -16.45 6.20
CA ILE A 69 -22.23 -16.42 6.11
C ILE A 69 -22.76 -17.61 5.28
N PHE A 70 -22.11 -17.92 4.14
CA PHE A 70 -22.49 -19.06 3.30
C PHE A 70 -22.35 -20.41 4.03
N ARG A 71 -21.36 -20.54 4.93
CA ARG A 71 -21.16 -21.78 5.72
C ARG A 71 -22.11 -21.91 6.91
N SER A 72 -22.58 -20.79 7.47
CA SER A 72 -23.56 -20.80 8.57
C SER A 72 -25.02 -20.87 8.09
N GLY A 73 -25.27 -20.80 6.78
CA GLY A 73 -26.61 -20.74 6.18
C GLY A 73 -27.14 -22.07 5.66
N ASN A 74 -26.88 -23.20 6.33
CA ASN A 74 -27.47 -24.49 5.98
C ASN A 74 -28.41 -24.96 7.12
N PRO A 75 -29.75 -24.80 6.99
CA PRO A 75 -30.70 -25.56 7.79
C PRO A 75 -30.74 -27.04 7.38
#